data_AF-A0AA38LKF2-F1
#
_entry.id   AF-A0AA38LKF2-F1
#
_cell.length_a   1.000
_cell.length_b   1.000
_cell.length_c   1.000
_cell.angle_alpha   90.00
_cell.angle_beta   90.00
_cell.angle_gamma   90.00
#
_symmetry.space_group_name_H-M   'P 1'
#
loop_
_entity.id
_entity.type
_entity.pdbx_description
1 polymer ?
#
loop_
_entity_poly.entity_id
_entity_poly.type
_entity_poly.pdbx_seq_one_letter_code
_entity_poly.pdbx_strand_id
1 'polypeptide(L)'
;RSIRDIAKLYNCAATLEAVEGCRSSLGLETMCSKCFSAANISTVLMDDGIHFDKMYNTGWHKNYVPVVGRILRIETVAEEILSE
;
A
#
# COMPACT_ATOMS: atom_id res chain seq x y z
N ARG A 1 -13.38 -4.44 -4.07
CA ARG A 1 -13.99 -5.22 -2.97
C ARG A 1 -15.28 -4.53 -2.55
N SER A 2 -16.34 -5.28 -2.26
CA SER A 2 -17.59 -4.71 -1.73
C SER A 2 -17.43 -4.30 -0.26
N ILE A 3 -18.35 -3.47 0.28
CA ILE A 3 -18.38 -3.15 1.72
C ILE A 3 -18.44 -4.44 2.57
N ARG A 4 -19.18 -5.46 2.12
CA ARG A 4 -19.29 -6.75 2.81
C ARG A 4 -17.94 -7.46 2.91
N ASP A 5 -17.14 -7.44 1.84
CA ASP A 5 -15.81 -8.07 1.83
C ASP A 5 -14.83 -7.36 2.76
N ILE A 6 -14.90 -6.02 2.79
CA ILE A 6 -14.02 -5.19 3.62
C ILE A 6 -14.42 -5.32 5.09
N ALA A 7 -15.72 -5.31 5.39
CA ALA A 7 -16.24 -5.53 6.72
C ALA A 7 -15.85 -6.91 7.28
N LYS A 8 -15.92 -7.95 6.44
CA LYS A 8 -15.40 -9.29 6.81
C LYS A 8 -13.89 -9.26 7.09
N LEU A 9 -13.11 -8.54 6.29
CA LEU A 9 -11.65 -8.40 6.47
C LEU A 9 -11.30 -7.66 7.78
N TYR A 10 -12.05 -6.61 8.12
CA TYR A 10 -11.83 -5.81 9.33
C TYR A 10 -12.57 -6.35 10.56
N ASN A 11 -13.40 -7.39 10.39
CA ASN A 11 -14.26 -7.95 11.43
C ASN A 11 -15.19 -6.91 12.06
N CYS A 12 -15.89 -6.15 11.22
CA CYS A 12 -16.85 -5.13 11.62
C CYS A 12 -18.19 -5.27 10.88
N ALA A 13 -19.17 -4.43 11.21
CA ALA A 13 -20.46 -4.42 10.54
C ALA A 13 -20.31 -4.05 9.06
N ALA A 14 -21.14 -4.63 8.19
CA ALA A 14 -21.13 -4.38 6.75
C ALA A 14 -21.83 -3.04 6.38
N THR A 15 -21.44 -1.97 7.04
CA THR A 15 -21.87 -0.59 6.78
C THR A 15 -20.65 0.28 6.46
N LEU A 16 -20.87 1.39 5.75
CA LEU A 16 -19.80 2.33 5.42
C LEU A 16 -19.17 2.91 6.70
N GLU A 17 -20.01 3.36 7.63
CA GLU A 17 -19.60 3.98 8.89
C GLU A 17 -18.73 3.05 9.75
N ALA A 18 -19.08 1.77 9.87
CA ALA A 18 -18.29 0.81 10.65
C ALA A 18 -16.94 0.51 9.99
N VAL A 19 -16.89 0.42 8.66
CA VAL A 19 -15.64 0.24 7.92
C VAL A 19 -14.74 1.47 8.08
N GLU A 20 -15.29 2.67 7.96
CA GLU A 20 -14.54 3.92 8.14
C GLU A 20 -14.03 4.07 9.59
N GLY A 21 -14.86 3.75 10.58
CA GLY A 21 -14.46 3.75 11.98
C GLY A 21 -13.30 2.78 12.27
N CYS A 22 -13.32 1.58 11.68
CA CYS A 22 -12.20 0.65 11.77
C CYS A 22 -10.93 1.19 11.09
N ARG A 23 -11.04 1.83 9.93
CA ARG A 23 -9.88 2.39 9.21
C ARG A 23 -9.20 3.50 10.03
N SER A 24 -10.00 4.36 10.65
CA SER A 24 -9.51 5.47 11.47
C SER A 24 -8.84 4.99 12.77
N SER A 25 -9.28 3.87 13.34
CA SER A 25 -8.78 3.36 14.62
C SER A 25 -7.59 2.40 14.50
N LEU A 26 -7.55 1.54 13.47
CA LEU A 26 -6.50 0.52 13.29
C LEU A 26 -5.14 1.10 12.85
N GLY A 27 -5.15 2.27 12.22
CA GLY A 27 -3.96 2.88 11.62
C GLY A 27 -3.50 2.19 10.34
N LEU A 28 -2.65 2.89 9.58
CA LEU A 28 -2.20 2.45 8.25
C LEU A 28 -1.43 1.13 8.29
N GLU A 29 -0.54 0.95 9.27
CA GLU A 29 0.36 -0.19 9.36
C GLU A 29 -0.41 -1.50 9.56
N THR A 30 -1.28 -1.55 10.57
CA THR A 30 -2.12 -2.72 10.86
C THR A 30 -3.01 -3.08 9.68
N MET A 31 -3.57 -2.06 9.01
CA MET A 31 -4.39 -2.28 7.82
C MET A 31 -3.58 -2.85 6.67
N CYS A 32 -2.36 -2.35 6.44
CA CYS A 32 -1.47 -2.83 5.40
C CYS A 32 -1.18 -4.34 5.60
N SER A 33 -0.76 -4.73 6.81
CA SER A 33 -0.52 -6.14 7.18
C SER A 33 -1.74 -7.02 6.96
N LYS A 34 -2.92 -6.60 7.43
CA LYS A 34 -4.17 -7.36 7.27
C LYS A 34 -4.52 -7.55 5.79
N CYS A 35 -4.44 -6.48 5.00
CA CYS A 35 -4.79 -6.51 3.58
C CYS A 35 -3.84 -7.41 2.79
N PHE A 36 -2.52 -7.27 2.99
CA PHE A 36 -1.53 -8.07 2.26
C PHE A 36 -1.58 -9.55 2.67
N SER A 37 -1.71 -9.84 3.95
CA SER A 37 -1.89 -11.22 4.45
C SER A 37 -3.15 -11.86 3.88
N ALA A 38 -4.30 -11.17 3.93
CA ALA A 38 -5.57 -11.70 3.41
C ALA A 38 -5.61 -11.83 1.88
N ALA A 39 -4.73 -11.12 1.17
CA ALA A 39 -4.57 -11.24 -0.28
C ALA A 39 -3.48 -12.25 -0.68
N ASN A 40 -2.80 -12.88 0.29
CA ASN A 40 -1.66 -13.76 0.07
C ASN A 40 -0.55 -13.11 -0.78
N ILE A 41 -0.26 -11.83 -0.53
CA ILE A 41 0.78 -11.08 -1.22
C ILE A 41 2.11 -11.34 -0.51
N SER A 42 3.06 -11.97 -1.21
CA SER A 42 4.43 -12.21 -0.73
C SER A 42 5.43 -11.18 -1.24
N THR A 43 5.07 -10.40 -2.25
CA THR A 43 5.99 -9.51 -2.96
C THR A 43 5.28 -8.27 -3.46
N VAL A 44 5.92 -7.12 -3.28
CA VAL A 44 5.50 -5.83 -3.84
C VAL A 44 6.63 -5.32 -4.74
N LEU A 45 6.30 -5.03 -6.00
CA LEU A 45 7.19 -4.33 -6.92
C LEU A 45 6.66 -2.91 -7.10
N MET A 46 7.48 -1.91 -6.76
CA MET A 46 7.06 -0.51 -6.71
C MET A 46 7.73 0.28 -7.83
N ASP A 47 6.90 0.94 -8.63
CA ASP A 47 7.34 2.04 -9.49
C ASP A 47 7.58 3.28 -8.62
N ASP A 48 8.81 3.78 -8.61
CA ASP A 48 9.23 4.94 -7.82
C ASP A 48 9.43 6.22 -8.65
N GLY A 49 8.95 6.24 -9.90
CA GLY A 49 9.00 7.42 -10.77
C GLY A 49 8.03 8.54 -10.41
N ILE A 50 7.34 8.44 -9.27
CA ILE A 50 6.48 9.50 -8.71
C ILE A 50 6.85 9.74 -7.25
N HIS A 51 7.10 11.01 -6.92
CA HIS A 51 7.43 11.43 -5.56
C HIS A 51 6.24 12.12 -4.89
N PHE A 52 5.98 11.75 -3.64
CA PHE A 52 4.98 12.42 -2.80
C PHE A 52 5.64 12.84 -1.47
N ASP A 53 5.24 13.99 -0.92
CA ASP A 53 5.80 14.57 0.30
C ASP A 53 5.78 13.64 1.53
N LYS A 54 4.88 12.65 1.54
CA LYS A 54 4.69 11.68 2.65
C LYS A 54 5.00 10.24 2.24
N MET A 55 5.72 10.04 1.14
CA MET A 55 6.08 8.71 0.67
C MET A 55 7.15 8.10 1.59
N TYR A 56 6.93 6.87 2.03
CA TYR A 56 7.96 6.09 2.71
C TYR A 56 8.97 5.55 1.69
N ASN A 57 10.21 5.36 2.12
CA ASN A 57 11.20 4.68 1.28
C ASN A 57 10.78 3.22 0.99
N THR A 58 11.26 2.66 -0.12
CA THR A 58 10.96 1.29 -0.55
C THR A 58 11.30 0.24 0.53
N GLY A 59 12.32 0.50 1.36
CA GLY A 59 12.73 -0.39 2.45
C GLY A 59 11.69 -0.53 3.56
N TRP A 60 10.96 0.54 3.88
CA TRP A 60 9.91 0.56 4.91
C TRP A 60 8.81 -0.46 4.63
N HIS A 61 8.50 -0.71 3.36
CA HIS A 61 7.45 -1.64 2.95
C HIS A 61 7.76 -3.11 3.29
N LYS A 62 9.03 -3.45 3.59
CA LYS A 62 9.45 -4.80 4.03
C LYS A 62 8.86 -5.19 5.40
N ASN A 63 8.31 -4.23 6.14
CA ASN A 63 7.57 -4.51 7.37
C ASN A 63 6.24 -5.26 7.12
N TYR A 64 5.73 -5.25 5.88
CA TYR A 64 4.40 -5.79 5.54
C TYR A 64 4.44 -6.96 4.56
N VAL A 65 5.50 -7.08 3.76
CA VAL A 65 5.73 -8.20 2.85
C VAL A 65 7.19 -8.65 2.87
N PRO A 66 7.48 -9.94 2.66
CA PRO A 66 8.84 -10.47 2.66
C PRO A 66 9.77 -9.83 1.62
N VAL A 67 9.24 -9.52 0.44
CA VAL A 67 10.03 -9.01 -0.69
C VAL A 67 9.45 -7.70 -1.20
N VAL A 68 10.30 -6.68 -1.27
CA VAL A 68 9.99 -5.41 -1.93
C VAL A 68 11.07 -5.10 -2.95
N GLY A 69 10.66 -4.91 -4.20
CA GLY A 69 11.54 -4.56 -5.32
C GLY A 69 11.16 -3.22 -5.93
N ARG A 70 12.13 -2.61 -6.61
CA ARG A 70 11.94 -1.38 -7.39
C ARG A 70 11.73 -1.73 -8.86
N ILE A 71 10.76 -1.07 -9.50
CA ILE A 71 10.60 -0.98 -10.95
C ILE A 71 11.06 0.41 -11.35
N LEU A 72 12.12 0.49 -12.16
CA LEU A 72 12.64 1.76 -12.66
C LEU A 72 11.71 2.30 -13.77
N ARG A 73 11.18 3.51 -13.57
CA ARG A 73 10.49 4.25 -14.62
C ARG A 73 11.50 4.95 -15.52
N ILE A 74 11.61 4.51 -16.76
CA ILE A 74 12.63 4.99 -17.70
C ILE A 74 12.39 6.43 -18.12
N GLU A 75 11.13 6.86 -18.15
CA GLU A 75 10.71 8.22 -18.51
C GLU A 75 11.28 9.24 -17.51
N THR A 76 11.21 8.94 -16.21
CA THR A 76 11.80 9.79 -15.16
C THR A 76 13.31 9.95 -15.33
N VAL A 77 14.02 8.85 -15.61
CA VAL A 77 15.47 8.89 -15.86
C VAL A 77 15.79 9.65 -17.15
N ALA A 78 14.99 9.47 -18.20
CA ALA A 78 15.18 10.18 -19.46
C ALA A 78 14.96 11.70 -19.28
N GLU A 79 13.93 12.09 -18.53
CA GLU A 79 13.67 13.49 -18.18
C GLU A 79 14.81 14.11 -17.36
N GLU A 80 15.37 13.38 -16.38
CA GLU A 80 16.55 13.82 -15.62
C GLU A 80 17.75 14.06 -16.53
N ILE A 81 18.06 13.11 -17.43
CA ILE A 81 19.18 13.23 -18.39
C ILE A 81 18.97 14.39 -19.37
N LEU A 82 17.74 14.63 -19.81
CA LEU A 82 17.42 15.72 -20.74
C LEU A 82 17.39 17.11 -20.06
N SER A 83 17.31 17.14 -18.72
CA SER A 83 17.28 18.37 -17.93
C SER A 83 18.66 18.82 -17.44
N GLU A 84 19.71 18.03 -17.69
CA GLU A 84 21.13 18.40 -17.56
C GLU A 84 21.64 19.20 -18.78
#